data_AF-A0A537UJ06-F1
#
_entry.id   AF-A0A537UJ06-F1
#
_cell.length_a   1.000
_cell.length_b   1.000
_cell.length_c   1.000
_cell.angle_alpha   90.00
_cell.angle_beta   90.00
_cell.angle_gamma   90.00
#
_symmetry.space_group_name_H-M   'P 1'
#
loop_
_entity.id
_entity.type
_entity.pdbx_description
1 polymer ?
#
loop_
_entity_poly.entity_id
_entity_poly.type
_entity_poly.pdbx_seq_one_letter_code
_entity_poly.pdbx_strand_id
1 'polypeptide(L)'
;MHITIGVKIFGIAAGLLVLMGAAAGLSMRMTRTVDAQLVVLDKYYFPAYVRLAQANIHSVQESAYIRRLLLALDEGTPPDSTKIEDLRQRTRTSAEASDKELAEARERLNELIPDPIDFDDTVALARLDTHIEFLQEERRRYEAILAQLLEVAAAGQRSDENRILAELDSWRDDFDRRIEAARIEMRRLAGAAILGTRSFQERVVEISLALLALAGLLGLIVAAAVTTGLVRPVRRLLAGTAAVEQGALNTVVPVTSRDEIGRLTVSFNNMVTELRVKAQIRETFGKYVDPRIVAGLIDRPELADPGGSRREMTILFCDMQNFTGFSEEMTPAALVTVMNRY
;
A
#
# COMPACT_ATOMS: atom_id res chain seq x y z
N MET A 1 29.76 -14.21 -16.57
CA MET A 1 29.48 -14.29 -15.11
C MET A 1 28.30 -15.24 -14.89
N HIS A 2 28.48 -16.33 -14.15
CA HIS A 2 27.38 -17.21 -13.75
C HIS A 2 26.75 -16.63 -12.47
N ILE A 3 25.46 -16.28 -12.51
CA ILE A 3 24.74 -15.81 -11.33
C ILE A 3 24.28 -17.04 -10.55
N THR A 4 24.73 -17.16 -9.30
CA THR A 4 24.33 -18.26 -8.42
C THR A 4 22.85 -18.19 -8.08
N ILE A 5 22.22 -19.32 -7.79
CA ILE A 5 20.80 -19.38 -7.38
C ILE A 5 20.57 -18.54 -6.13
N GLY A 6 21.50 -18.58 -5.17
CA GLY A 6 21.42 -17.80 -3.94
C GLY A 6 21.32 -16.30 -4.22
N VAL A 7 22.14 -15.77 -5.14
CA VAL A 7 22.09 -14.36 -5.54
C VAL A 7 20.78 -14.02 -6.26
N LYS A 8 20.24 -14.92 -7.09
CA LYS A 8 18.93 -14.71 -7.75
C LYS A 8 17.80 -14.61 -6.74
N ILE A 9 17.69 -15.58 -5.83
CA ILE A 9 16.63 -15.63 -4.82
C ILE A 9 16.75 -14.43 -3.87
N PHE A 10 17.96 -14.17 -3.38
CA PHE A 10 18.20 -13.06 -2.47
C PHE A 10 17.92 -11.70 -3.14
N GLY A 11 18.39 -11.50 -4.38
CA GLY A 11 18.14 -10.26 -5.12
C GLY A 11 16.66 -10.01 -5.37
N ILE A 12 15.90 -11.07 -5.68
CA ILE A 12 14.45 -10.98 -5.84
C ILE A 12 13.77 -10.63 -4.51
N ALA A 13 14.12 -11.33 -3.42
CA ALA A 13 13.54 -11.09 -2.11
C ALA A 13 13.86 -9.68 -1.59
N ALA A 14 15.11 -9.24 -1.73
CA ALA A 14 15.54 -7.89 -1.38
C ALA A 14 14.83 -6.81 -2.21
N GLY A 15 14.70 -7.02 -3.53
CA GLY A 15 13.97 -6.11 -4.41
C GLY A 15 12.49 -5.99 -4.03
N LEU A 16 11.83 -7.11 -3.74
CA LEU A 16 10.44 -7.12 -3.26
C LEU A 16 10.30 -6.39 -1.91
N LEU A 17 11.20 -6.64 -0.96
CA LEU A 17 11.17 -5.97 0.34
C LEU A 17 11.37 -4.45 0.22
N VAL A 18 12.29 -3.99 -0.62
CA VAL A 18 12.50 -2.56 -0.88
C VAL A 18 11.26 -1.95 -1.51
N LEU A 19 10.66 -2.61 -2.50
CA LEU A 19 9.44 -2.12 -3.16
C LEU A 19 8.24 -2.07 -2.19
N MET A 20 8.06 -3.10 -1.38
CA MET A 20 7.02 -3.12 -0.34
C MET A 20 7.26 -2.03 0.72
N GLY A 21 8.51 -1.82 1.15
CA GLY A 21 8.87 -0.77 2.08
C GLY A 21 8.60 0.63 1.53
N ALA A 22 8.93 0.87 0.26
CA ALA A 22 8.65 2.13 -0.42
C ALA A 22 7.14 2.38 -0.55
N ALA A 23 6.36 1.35 -0.95
CA ALA A 23 4.91 1.43 -1.05
C ALA A 23 4.25 1.71 0.31
N ALA A 24 4.68 1.00 1.36
CA ALA A 24 4.19 1.21 2.72
C ALA A 24 4.56 2.60 3.25
N GLY A 25 5.78 3.06 3.01
CA GLY A 25 6.23 4.40 3.42
C GLY A 25 5.45 5.51 2.71
N LEU A 26 5.18 5.36 1.41
CA LEU A 26 4.35 6.30 0.66
C LEU A 26 2.91 6.32 1.18
N SER A 27 2.29 5.14 1.36
CA SER A 27 0.94 5.01 1.90
C SER A 27 0.84 5.64 3.31
N MET A 28 1.81 5.38 4.18
CA MET A 28 1.86 5.95 5.53
C MET A 28 1.98 7.48 5.50
N ARG A 29 2.79 8.03 4.60
CA ARG A 29 2.91 9.48 4.41
C ARG A 29 1.58 10.09 3.96
N MET A 30 0.93 9.48 2.97
CA MET A 30 -0.34 9.94 2.44
C MET A 30 -1.47 9.90 3.48
N THR A 31 -1.56 8.82 4.26
CA THR A 31 -2.53 8.70 5.36
C THR A 31 -2.31 9.77 6.43
N ARG A 32 -1.05 10.06 6.80
CA ARG A 32 -0.73 11.14 7.74
C ARG A 32 -1.15 12.51 7.22
N THR A 33 -1.05 12.75 5.91
CA THR A 33 -1.53 13.99 5.29
C THR A 33 -3.05 14.13 5.39
N VAL A 34 -3.81 13.06 5.09
CA VAL A 34 -5.28 13.06 5.26
C VAL A 34 -5.66 13.33 6.73
N ASP A 35 -4.99 12.67 7.67
CA ASP A 35 -5.23 12.84 9.10
C ASP A 35 -5.00 14.30 9.54
N ALA A 36 -3.89 14.90 9.09
CA ALA A 36 -3.58 16.30 9.36
C ALA A 36 -4.63 17.26 8.76
N GLN A 37 -5.11 16.99 7.55
CA GLN A 37 -6.22 17.74 6.93
C GLN A 37 -7.50 17.65 7.76
N LEU A 38 -7.88 16.45 8.20
CA LEU A 38 -9.07 16.25 9.04
C LEU A 38 -8.97 16.98 10.38
N VAL A 39 -7.81 16.96 11.03
CA VAL A 39 -7.56 17.73 12.25
C VAL A 39 -7.74 19.23 12.02
N VAL A 40 -7.29 19.74 10.86
CA VAL A 40 -7.49 21.16 10.53
C VAL A 40 -8.96 21.51 10.30
N LEU A 41 -9.72 20.62 9.66
CA LEU A 41 -11.16 20.80 9.50
C LEU A 41 -11.88 20.85 10.85
N ASP A 42 -11.60 19.87 11.71
CA ASP A 42 -12.23 19.71 13.03
C ASP A 42 -11.87 20.85 13.99
N LYS A 43 -10.60 21.27 13.99
CA LYS A 43 -10.09 22.24 14.96
C LYS A 43 -10.30 23.70 14.52
N TYR A 44 -10.33 23.99 13.22
CA TYR A 44 -10.34 25.37 12.72
C TYR A 44 -11.53 25.68 11.81
N TYR A 45 -11.74 24.92 10.72
CA TYR A 45 -12.82 25.26 9.76
C TYR A 45 -14.22 25.14 10.36
N PHE A 46 -14.54 24.01 10.99
CA PHE A 46 -15.87 23.81 11.57
C PHE A 46 -16.14 24.77 12.74
N PRO A 47 -15.22 24.94 13.71
CA PRO A 47 -15.43 25.92 14.78
C PRO A 47 -15.57 27.34 14.25
N ALA A 48 -14.73 27.81 13.33
CA ALA A 48 -14.86 29.16 12.78
C ALA A 48 -16.21 29.38 12.07
N TYR A 49 -16.70 28.38 11.32
CA TYR A 49 -18.04 28.44 10.75
C TYR A 49 -19.15 28.51 11.82
N VAL A 50 -19.06 27.66 12.86
CA VAL A 50 -20.05 27.63 13.95
C VAL A 50 -20.08 28.98 14.69
N ARG A 51 -18.90 29.55 14.97
CA ARG A 51 -18.75 30.87 15.58
C ARG A 51 -19.40 31.97 14.73
N LEU A 52 -19.15 32.01 13.43
CA LEU A 52 -19.82 32.96 12.52
C LEU A 52 -21.34 32.75 12.45
N ALA A 53 -21.82 31.51 12.53
CA ALA A 53 -23.24 31.23 12.59
C ALA A 53 -23.87 31.70 13.92
N GLN A 54 -23.17 31.54 15.05
CA GLN A 54 -23.61 32.04 16.35
C GLN A 54 -23.59 33.58 16.39
N ALA A 55 -22.56 34.21 15.85
CA ALA A 55 -22.48 35.67 15.69
C ALA A 55 -23.70 36.22 14.91
N ASN A 56 -24.05 35.58 13.79
CA ASN A 56 -25.22 35.93 12.99
C ASN A 56 -26.54 35.79 13.77
N ILE A 57 -26.71 34.70 14.52
CA ILE A 57 -27.90 34.50 15.36
C ILE A 57 -28.02 35.62 16.40
N HIS A 58 -26.91 35.97 17.07
CA HIS A 58 -26.89 37.03 18.07
C HIS A 58 -27.11 38.42 17.45
N SER A 59 -26.60 38.67 16.24
CA SER A 59 -26.86 39.91 15.50
C SER A 59 -28.35 40.07 15.19
N VAL A 60 -28.99 39.03 14.65
CA VAL A 60 -30.43 39.04 14.36
C VAL A 60 -31.29 39.16 15.63
N GLN A 61 -30.87 38.52 16.73
CA GLN A 61 -31.54 38.64 18.03
C GLN A 61 -31.47 40.07 18.57
N GLU A 62 -30.31 40.69 18.47
CA GLU A 62 -30.10 42.08 18.86
C GLU A 62 -30.97 43.03 18.04
N SER A 63 -30.97 42.87 16.72
CA SER A 63 -31.84 43.59 15.78
C SER A 63 -33.31 43.55 16.23
N ALA A 64 -33.78 42.38 16.70
CA ALA A 64 -35.13 42.22 17.22
C ALA A 64 -35.34 42.91 18.59
N TYR A 65 -34.35 42.89 19.49
CA TYR A 65 -34.43 43.60 20.78
C TYR A 65 -34.41 45.11 20.61
N ILE A 66 -33.59 45.65 19.71
CA ILE A 66 -33.55 47.07 19.38
C ILE A 66 -34.91 47.53 18.86
N ARG A 67 -35.50 46.77 17.93
CA ARG A 67 -36.83 47.10 17.41
C ARG A 67 -37.90 47.10 18.51
N ARG A 68 -37.86 46.14 19.45
CA ARG A 68 -38.77 46.09 20.60
C ARG A 68 -38.53 47.23 21.58
N LEU A 69 -37.26 47.63 21.79
CA LEU A 69 -36.88 48.75 22.63
C LEU A 69 -37.43 50.07 22.08
N LEU A 70 -37.28 50.29 20.77
CA LEU A 70 -37.82 51.47 20.09
C LEU A 70 -39.35 51.52 20.15
N LEU A 71 -40.03 50.40 19.92
CA LEU A 71 -41.49 50.32 20.08
C LEU A 71 -41.94 50.60 21.52
N ALA A 72 -41.19 50.11 22.52
CA ALA A 72 -41.51 50.36 23.92
C ALA A 72 -41.25 51.81 24.36
N LEU A 73 -40.39 52.54 23.65
CA LEU A 73 -40.17 53.98 23.86
C LEU A 73 -41.27 54.84 23.22
N ASP A 74 -41.91 54.36 22.15
CA ASP A 74 -43.05 55.01 21.49
C ASP A 74 -44.41 54.66 22.14
N GLU A 75 -44.55 53.44 22.70
CA GLU A 75 -45.75 52.96 23.39
C GLU A 75 -45.89 53.54 24.82
N GLY A 76 -46.54 54.71 24.92
CA GLY A 76 -47.25 55.13 26.13
C GLY A 76 -46.52 56.10 27.07
N THR A 77 -47.31 56.97 27.69
CA THR A 77 -46.84 57.95 28.68
C THR A 77 -47.51 57.65 30.04
N PRO A 78 -46.77 57.28 31.11
CA PRO A 78 -45.31 57.11 31.15
C PRO A 78 -44.86 55.71 30.67
N PRO A 79 -43.62 55.60 30.14
CA PRO A 79 -43.06 54.33 29.71
C PRO A 79 -42.81 53.37 30.88
N ASP A 80 -42.97 52.07 30.64
CA ASP A 80 -42.56 51.03 31.60
C ASP A 80 -41.01 50.94 31.67
N SER A 81 -40.43 51.60 32.67
CA SER A 81 -38.99 51.67 32.88
C SER A 81 -38.35 50.29 33.10
N THR A 82 -39.09 49.33 33.67
CA THR A 82 -38.57 47.98 33.90
C THR A 82 -38.43 47.20 32.60
N LYS A 83 -39.42 47.31 31.70
CA LYS A 83 -39.41 46.70 30.36
C LYS A 83 -38.32 47.30 29.47
N ILE A 84 -38.13 48.62 29.52
CA ILE A 84 -37.09 49.31 28.77
C ILE A 84 -35.70 48.88 29.21
N GLU A 85 -35.47 48.77 30.53
CA GLU A 85 -34.17 48.35 31.06
C GLU A 85 -33.85 46.88 30.74
N ASP A 86 -34.83 45.97 30.82
CA ASP A 86 -34.67 44.57 30.38
C ASP A 86 -34.30 44.50 28.88
N LEU A 87 -34.97 45.27 28.02
CA LEU A 87 -34.68 45.29 26.58
C LEU A 87 -33.30 45.89 26.26
N ARG A 88 -32.88 46.93 26.99
CA ARG A 88 -31.51 47.47 26.89
C ARG A 88 -30.48 46.43 27.28
N GLN A 89 -30.68 45.74 28.40
CA GLN A 89 -29.75 44.71 28.86
C GLN A 89 -29.66 43.54 27.88
N ARG A 90 -30.79 43.09 27.32
CA ARG A 90 -30.80 42.03 26.30
C ARG A 90 -30.13 42.45 25.00
N THR A 91 -30.36 43.68 24.55
CA THR A 91 -29.67 44.26 23.39
C THR A 91 -28.17 44.21 23.60
N ARG A 92 -27.68 44.74 24.73
CA ARG A 92 -26.26 44.74 25.08
C ARG A 92 -25.67 43.34 25.22
N THR A 93 -26.41 42.41 25.83
CA THR A 93 -25.92 41.02 25.98
C THR A 93 -25.78 40.31 24.63
N SER A 94 -26.75 40.52 23.73
CA SER A 94 -26.74 39.94 22.39
C SER A 94 -25.64 40.55 21.51
N ALA A 95 -25.43 41.87 21.64
CA ALA A 95 -24.33 42.61 21.04
C ALA A 95 -22.96 42.03 21.44
N GLU A 96 -22.69 41.99 22.75
CA GLU A 96 -21.43 41.49 23.32
C GLU A 96 -21.19 40.02 22.94
N ALA A 97 -22.25 39.20 22.88
CA ALA A 97 -22.17 37.83 22.41
C ALA A 97 -21.80 37.76 20.92
N SER A 98 -22.43 38.54 20.05
CA SER A 98 -22.10 38.57 18.62
C SER A 98 -20.63 38.94 18.39
N ASP A 99 -20.14 39.99 19.06
CA ASP A 99 -18.77 40.46 18.94
C ASP A 99 -17.74 39.45 19.43
N LYS A 100 -18.05 38.76 20.53
CA LYS A 100 -17.22 37.67 21.05
C LYS A 100 -17.12 36.53 20.05
N GLU A 101 -18.25 36.11 19.47
CA GLU A 101 -18.29 35.03 18.47
C GLU A 101 -17.52 35.43 17.19
N LEU A 102 -17.61 36.68 16.73
CA LEU A 102 -16.80 37.20 15.62
C LEU A 102 -15.30 37.20 15.94
N ALA A 103 -14.92 37.62 17.14
CA ALA A 103 -13.52 37.64 17.57
C ALA A 103 -12.92 36.23 17.66
N GLU A 104 -13.66 35.28 18.24
CA GLU A 104 -13.24 33.88 18.31
C GLU A 104 -13.18 33.23 16.92
N ALA A 105 -14.11 33.55 16.01
CA ALA A 105 -14.02 33.09 14.62
C ALA A 105 -12.73 33.59 13.95
N ARG A 106 -12.39 34.86 14.17
CA ARG A 106 -11.19 35.49 13.63
C ARG A 106 -9.90 34.87 14.20
N GLU A 107 -9.88 34.56 15.49
CA GLU A 107 -8.77 33.85 16.13
C GLU A 107 -8.50 32.51 15.44
N ARG A 108 -9.55 31.71 15.20
CA ARG A 108 -9.43 30.42 14.48
C ARG A 108 -8.93 30.58 13.05
N LEU A 109 -9.40 31.60 12.33
CA LEU A 109 -8.93 31.90 10.97
C LEU A 109 -7.45 32.29 10.95
N ASN A 110 -6.99 33.07 11.92
CA ASN A 110 -5.59 33.47 12.01
C ASN A 110 -4.66 32.33 12.41
N GLU A 111 -5.16 31.28 13.08
CA GLU A 111 -4.42 30.02 13.28
C GLU A 111 -4.23 29.23 11.97
N LEU A 112 -5.10 29.41 10.96
CA LEU A 112 -5.04 28.72 9.66
C LEU A 112 -4.10 29.37 8.63
N ILE A 113 -3.97 30.71 8.66
CA ILE A 113 -3.23 31.48 7.63
C ILE A 113 -1.72 31.15 7.54
N PRO A 114 -0.99 30.94 8.66
CA PRO A 114 0.46 30.72 8.63
C PRO A 114 0.90 29.34 8.13
N ASP A 115 0.07 28.31 8.29
CA ASP A 115 0.38 26.93 7.90
C ASP A 115 -0.83 26.27 7.22
N PRO A 116 -1.20 26.73 6.00
CA PRO A 116 -2.31 26.16 5.27
C PRO A 116 -1.91 24.76 4.77
N ILE A 117 -2.53 23.73 5.32
CA ILE A 117 -2.37 22.36 4.82
C ILE A 117 -2.99 22.25 3.42
N ASP A 118 -2.21 22.52 2.38
CA ASP A 118 -2.46 22.25 0.95
C ASP A 118 -3.94 22.28 0.48
N PHE A 119 -4.69 23.30 0.92
CA PHE A 119 -6.06 23.54 0.47
C PHE A 119 -6.13 24.59 -0.65
N ASP A 120 -5.03 25.31 -0.92
CA ASP A 120 -4.96 26.44 -1.86
C ASP A 120 -5.98 27.58 -1.57
N ASP A 121 -6.38 27.68 -0.30
CA ASP A 121 -7.46 28.58 0.17
C ASP A 121 -6.96 29.81 0.91
N THR A 122 -5.64 29.98 1.07
CA THR A 122 -5.03 30.99 1.96
C THR A 122 -5.47 32.41 1.62
N VAL A 123 -5.60 32.72 0.33
CA VAL A 123 -6.07 34.04 -0.14
C VAL A 123 -7.53 34.28 0.24
N ALA A 124 -8.37 33.25 0.17
CA ALA A 124 -9.77 33.37 0.53
C ALA A 124 -9.96 33.47 2.05
N LEU A 125 -9.17 32.73 2.83
CA LEU A 125 -9.13 32.84 4.29
C LEU A 125 -8.65 34.23 4.74
N ALA A 126 -7.58 34.76 4.15
CA ALA A 126 -7.08 36.10 4.45
C ALA A 126 -8.10 37.18 4.07
N ARG A 127 -8.77 37.03 2.92
CA ARG A 127 -9.87 37.92 2.53
C ARG A 127 -11.00 37.87 3.56
N LEU A 128 -11.41 36.69 3.99
CA LEU A 128 -12.47 36.52 4.98
C LEU A 128 -12.10 37.14 6.33
N ASP A 129 -10.85 36.98 6.79
CA ASP A 129 -10.34 37.66 7.99
C ASP A 129 -10.51 39.18 7.89
N THR A 130 -10.12 39.78 6.77
CA THR A 130 -10.30 41.23 6.55
C THR A 130 -11.76 41.65 6.55
N HIS A 131 -12.68 40.81 6.03
CA HIS A 131 -14.12 41.12 6.08
C HIS A 131 -14.66 41.08 7.52
N ILE A 132 -14.21 40.13 8.33
CA ILE A 132 -14.60 40.01 9.74
C ILE A 132 -14.03 41.17 10.57
N GLU A 133 -12.80 41.60 10.28
CA GLU A 133 -12.23 42.80 10.88
C GLU A 133 -13.07 44.05 10.62
N PHE A 134 -13.49 44.24 9.37
CA PHE A 134 -14.32 45.39 9.00
C PHE A 134 -15.69 45.37 9.69
N LEU A 135 -16.29 44.19 9.86
CA LEU A 135 -17.52 44.01 10.64
C LEU A 135 -17.37 44.52 12.08
N GLN A 136 -16.26 44.20 12.74
CA GLN A 136 -15.98 44.71 14.10
C GLN A 136 -15.79 46.23 14.16
N GLU A 137 -15.36 46.87 13.06
CA GLU A 137 -15.30 48.33 12.98
C GLU A 137 -16.69 48.95 12.74
N GLU A 138 -17.47 48.40 11.82
CA GLU A 138 -18.84 48.84 11.53
C GLU A 138 -19.74 48.74 12.77
N ARG A 139 -19.54 47.69 13.57
CA ARG A 139 -20.18 47.48 14.86
C ARG A 139 -20.09 48.69 15.79
N ARG A 140 -18.88 49.23 15.97
CA ARG A 140 -18.65 50.38 16.86
C ARG A 140 -19.38 51.62 16.37
N ARG A 141 -19.53 51.77 15.05
CA ARG A 141 -20.31 52.87 14.45
C ARG A 141 -21.80 52.66 14.67
N TYR A 142 -22.29 51.44 14.50
CA TYR A 142 -23.68 51.06 14.76
C TYR A 142 -24.10 51.37 16.20
N GLU A 143 -23.27 51.01 17.18
CA GLU A 143 -23.53 51.29 18.59
C GLU A 143 -23.56 52.80 18.91
N ALA A 144 -22.69 53.59 18.27
CA ALA A 144 -22.71 55.04 18.41
C ALA A 144 -24.01 55.66 17.88
N ILE A 145 -24.52 55.19 16.73
CA ILE A 145 -25.79 55.65 16.15
C ILE A 145 -26.97 55.23 17.03
N LEU A 146 -26.96 54.00 17.56
CA LEU A 146 -27.98 53.53 18.49
C LEU A 146 -28.03 54.37 19.77
N ALA A 147 -26.87 54.71 20.35
CA ALA A 147 -26.79 55.58 21.52
C ALA A 147 -27.37 56.98 21.21
N GLN A 148 -27.00 57.55 20.06
CA GLN A 148 -27.53 58.84 19.61
C GLN A 148 -29.05 58.80 19.42
N LEU A 149 -29.59 57.71 18.84
CA LEU A 149 -31.03 57.54 18.67
C LEU A 149 -31.77 57.51 20.01
N LEU A 150 -31.24 56.78 21.00
CA LEU A 150 -31.83 56.69 22.34
C LEU A 150 -31.84 58.04 23.06
N GLU A 151 -30.83 58.88 22.86
CA GLU A 151 -30.79 60.25 23.39
C GLU A 151 -31.85 61.15 22.75
N VAL A 152 -31.98 61.11 21.41
CA VAL A 152 -32.94 61.93 20.66
C VAL A 152 -34.39 61.50 20.96
N ALA A 153 -34.64 60.20 21.08
CA ALA A 153 -35.93 59.65 21.50
C ALA A 153 -36.33 60.14 22.91
N ALA A 154 -35.37 60.20 23.84
CA ALA A 154 -35.61 60.75 25.18
C ALA A 154 -35.90 62.26 25.18
N ALA A 155 -35.37 63.01 24.20
CA ALA A 155 -35.60 64.44 24.04
C ALA A 155 -36.94 64.80 23.34
N GLY A 156 -37.68 63.81 22.81
CA GLY A 156 -38.99 63.99 22.18
C GLY A 156 -38.99 64.65 20.79
N GLN A 157 -37.83 64.67 20.10
CA GLN A 157 -37.67 65.29 18.78
C GLN A 157 -37.98 64.30 17.63
N ARG A 158 -39.26 64.13 17.29
CA ARG A 158 -39.74 63.12 16.32
C ARG A 158 -39.13 63.19 14.91
N SER A 159 -38.76 64.38 14.41
CA SER A 159 -38.17 64.52 13.07
C SER A 159 -36.75 63.99 12.99
N ASP A 160 -35.94 64.26 14.01
CA ASP A 160 -34.56 63.79 14.11
C ASP A 160 -34.51 62.31 14.47
N GLU A 161 -35.44 61.84 15.31
CA GLU A 161 -35.63 60.43 15.65
C GLU A 161 -35.86 59.57 14.39
N ASN A 162 -36.81 59.95 13.52
CA ASN A 162 -37.12 59.19 12.31
C ASN A 162 -35.93 59.14 11.32
N ARG A 163 -35.15 60.22 11.22
CA ARG A 163 -33.96 60.28 10.35
C ARG A 163 -32.87 59.34 10.86
N ILE A 164 -32.57 59.40 12.16
CA ILE A 164 -31.54 58.55 12.78
C ILE A 164 -31.99 57.09 12.80
N LEU A 165 -33.29 56.83 12.98
CA LEU A 165 -33.85 55.48 12.91
C LEU A 165 -33.66 54.86 11.52
N ALA A 166 -33.93 55.60 10.44
CA ALA A 166 -33.71 55.12 9.09
C ALA A 166 -32.22 54.83 8.81
N GLU A 167 -31.32 55.67 9.35
CA GLU A 167 -29.88 55.45 9.28
C GLU A 167 -29.46 54.18 10.04
N LEU A 168 -29.97 54.00 11.27
CA LEU A 168 -29.71 52.82 12.09
C LEU A 168 -30.21 51.53 11.41
N ASP A 169 -31.42 51.54 10.86
CA ASP A 169 -31.99 50.40 10.13
C ASP A 169 -31.14 50.04 8.90
N SER A 170 -30.66 51.04 8.16
CA SER A 170 -29.77 50.81 7.01
C SER A 170 -28.43 50.18 7.42
N TRP A 171 -27.81 50.67 8.50
CA TRP A 171 -26.56 50.10 9.02
C TRP A 171 -26.75 48.69 9.57
N ARG A 172 -27.84 48.44 10.29
CA ARG A 172 -28.21 47.12 10.80
C ARG A 172 -28.36 46.10 9.68
N ASP A 173 -29.14 46.46 8.66
CA ASP A 173 -29.41 45.57 7.54
C ASP A 173 -28.13 45.31 6.73
N ASP A 174 -27.21 46.28 6.65
CA ASP A 174 -25.91 46.08 6.01
C ASP A 174 -24.98 45.16 6.80
N PHE A 175 -24.92 45.36 8.12
CA PHE A 175 -24.17 44.52 9.04
C PHE A 175 -24.66 43.06 9.00
N ASP A 176 -25.98 42.84 9.12
CA ASP A 176 -26.59 41.51 9.04
C ASP A 176 -26.29 40.83 7.69
N ARG A 177 -26.37 41.57 6.57
CA ARG A 177 -25.99 41.05 5.24
C ARG A 177 -24.53 40.63 5.16
N ARG A 178 -23.61 41.41 5.75
CA ARG A 178 -22.17 41.15 5.69
C ARG A 178 -21.75 40.00 6.61
N ILE A 179 -22.34 39.88 7.80
CA ILE A 179 -22.14 38.69 8.64
C ILE A 179 -22.63 37.45 7.91
N GLU A 180 -23.82 37.51 7.30
CA GLU A 180 -24.35 36.38 6.54
C GLU A 180 -23.44 36.04 5.35
N ALA A 181 -22.89 37.03 4.65
CA ALA A 181 -21.92 36.81 3.58
C ALA A 181 -20.63 36.14 4.09
N ALA A 182 -20.09 36.59 5.22
CA ALA A 182 -18.93 35.98 5.86
C ALA A 182 -19.20 34.52 6.27
N ARG A 183 -20.38 34.26 6.85
CA ARG A 183 -20.84 32.91 7.22
C ARG A 183 -20.95 31.98 6.00
N ILE A 184 -21.54 32.47 4.91
CA ILE A 184 -21.69 31.71 3.64
C ILE A 184 -20.32 31.41 3.05
N GLU A 185 -19.42 32.39 3.02
CA GLU A 185 -18.07 32.22 2.50
C GLU A 185 -17.28 31.20 3.34
N MET A 186 -17.37 31.28 4.67
CA MET A 186 -16.74 30.29 5.55
C MET A 186 -17.29 28.88 5.31
N ARG A 187 -18.61 28.76 5.10
CA ARG A 187 -19.23 27.47 4.75
C ARG A 187 -18.72 26.94 3.41
N ARG A 188 -18.54 27.83 2.42
CA ARG A 188 -18.00 27.47 1.11
C ARG A 188 -16.57 26.95 1.25
N LEU A 189 -15.73 27.63 2.03
CA LEU A 189 -14.35 27.22 2.31
C LEU A 189 -14.30 25.89 3.06
N ALA A 190 -15.09 25.72 4.12
CA ALA A 190 -15.18 24.44 4.84
C ALA A 190 -15.66 23.31 3.91
N GLY A 191 -16.65 23.56 3.04
CA GLY A 191 -17.12 22.60 2.06
C GLY A 191 -16.05 22.22 1.03
N ALA A 192 -15.31 23.20 0.52
CA ALA A 192 -14.20 22.98 -0.41
C ALA A 192 -13.09 22.14 0.24
N ALA A 193 -12.71 22.44 1.49
CA ALA A 193 -11.73 21.68 2.25
C ALA A 193 -12.17 20.23 2.49
N ILE A 194 -13.44 19.97 2.77
CA ILE A 194 -14.00 18.60 2.91
C ILE A 194 -13.90 17.84 1.58
N LEU A 195 -14.34 18.45 0.48
CA LEU A 195 -14.31 17.82 -0.84
C LEU A 195 -12.88 17.57 -1.30
N GLY A 196 -11.97 18.52 -1.05
CA GLY A 196 -10.53 18.38 -1.29
C GLY A 196 -9.95 17.20 -0.52
N THR A 197 -10.16 17.14 0.79
CA THR A 197 -9.71 16.03 1.65
C THR A 197 -10.23 14.68 1.17
N ARG A 198 -11.53 14.60 0.80
CA ARG A 198 -12.13 13.36 0.27
C ARG A 198 -11.51 12.95 -1.06
N SER A 199 -11.31 13.89 -1.99
CA SER A 199 -10.69 13.60 -3.29
C SER A 199 -9.25 13.12 -3.14
N PHE A 200 -8.51 13.70 -2.19
CA PHE A 200 -7.17 13.26 -1.85
C PHE A 200 -7.19 11.86 -1.25
N GLN A 201 -8.10 11.59 -0.32
CA GLN A 201 -8.32 10.26 0.26
C GLN A 201 -8.64 9.19 -0.82
N GLU A 202 -9.52 9.49 -1.77
CA GLU A 202 -9.85 8.58 -2.88
C GLU A 202 -8.60 8.27 -3.72
N ARG A 203 -7.80 9.29 -4.07
CA ARG A 203 -6.51 9.09 -4.76
C ARG A 203 -5.52 8.26 -3.94
N VAL A 204 -5.48 8.44 -2.61
CA VAL A 204 -4.64 7.62 -1.71
C VAL A 204 -5.04 6.15 -1.81
N VAL A 205 -6.33 5.86 -1.78
CA VAL A 205 -6.87 4.50 -1.88
C VAL A 205 -6.57 3.90 -3.26
N GLU A 206 -6.80 4.64 -4.34
CA GLU A 206 -6.49 4.19 -5.71
C GLU A 206 -5.01 3.85 -5.87
N ILE A 207 -4.11 4.73 -5.43
CA ILE A 207 -2.66 4.49 -5.47
C ILE A 207 -2.29 3.28 -4.62
N SER A 208 -2.89 3.12 -3.43
CA SER A 208 -2.63 1.98 -2.56
C SER A 208 -3.10 0.66 -3.19
N LEU A 209 -4.25 0.64 -3.85
CA LEU A 209 -4.75 -0.52 -4.60
C LEU A 209 -3.87 -0.84 -5.80
N ALA A 210 -3.43 0.17 -6.55
CA ALA A 210 -2.50 -0.01 -7.68
C ALA A 210 -1.17 -0.60 -7.22
N LEU A 211 -0.62 -0.11 -6.10
CA LEU A 211 0.61 -0.65 -5.50
C LEU A 211 0.43 -2.08 -5.01
N LEU A 212 -0.72 -2.40 -4.40
CA LEU A 212 -1.04 -3.78 -3.98
C LEU A 212 -1.12 -4.72 -5.19
N ALA A 213 -1.82 -4.31 -6.24
CA ALA A 213 -1.95 -5.09 -7.48
C ALA A 213 -0.58 -5.31 -8.14
N LEU A 214 0.25 -4.26 -8.20
CA LEU A 214 1.60 -4.33 -8.73
C LEU A 214 2.50 -5.27 -7.91
N ALA A 215 2.44 -5.18 -6.57
CA ALA A 215 3.18 -6.07 -5.68
C ALA A 215 2.72 -7.54 -5.85
N GLY A 216 1.41 -7.77 -5.97
CA GLY A 216 0.85 -9.09 -6.25
C GLY A 216 1.32 -9.67 -7.58
N LEU A 217 1.29 -8.87 -8.65
CA LEU A 217 1.78 -9.26 -9.98
C LEU A 217 3.28 -9.60 -9.95
N LEU A 218 4.09 -8.76 -9.32
CA LEU A 218 5.52 -9.02 -9.14
C LEU A 218 5.76 -10.31 -8.35
N GLY A 219 4.99 -10.54 -7.28
CA GLY A 219 5.02 -11.78 -6.52
C GLY A 219 4.73 -13.02 -7.38
N LEU A 220 3.74 -12.95 -8.27
CA LEU A 220 3.42 -14.04 -9.20
C LEU A 220 4.53 -14.28 -10.24
N ILE A 221 5.11 -13.22 -10.80
CA ILE A 221 6.23 -13.31 -11.75
C ILE A 221 7.43 -13.97 -11.07
N VAL A 222 7.74 -13.56 -9.85
CA VAL A 222 8.81 -14.13 -9.03
C VAL A 222 8.55 -15.60 -8.73
N ALA A 223 7.33 -15.95 -8.27
CA ALA A 223 6.97 -17.33 -7.97
C ALA A 223 7.08 -18.22 -9.22
N ALA A 224 6.65 -17.72 -10.39
CA ALA A 224 6.81 -18.41 -11.67
C ALA A 224 8.28 -18.59 -12.06
N ALA A 225 9.11 -17.55 -11.90
CA ALA A 225 10.55 -17.61 -12.16
C ALA A 225 11.27 -18.63 -11.25
N VAL A 226 10.97 -18.65 -9.95
CA VAL A 226 11.51 -19.64 -9.01
C VAL A 226 11.02 -21.05 -9.35
N THR A 227 9.74 -21.21 -9.69
CA THR A 227 9.17 -22.52 -10.04
C THR A 227 9.85 -23.11 -11.28
N THR A 228 10.05 -22.29 -12.31
CA THR A 228 10.65 -22.73 -13.58
C THR A 228 12.17 -22.87 -13.49
N GLY A 229 12.85 -21.99 -12.76
CA GLY A 229 14.31 -21.96 -12.65
C GLY A 229 14.90 -22.89 -11.59
N LEU A 230 14.13 -23.27 -10.57
CA LEU A 230 14.62 -24.10 -9.46
C LEU A 230 13.75 -25.34 -9.23
N VAL A 231 12.46 -25.16 -8.94
CA VAL A 231 11.59 -26.26 -8.47
C VAL A 231 11.44 -27.35 -9.54
N ARG A 232 11.17 -26.98 -10.79
CA ARG A 232 11.01 -27.94 -11.90
C ARG A 232 12.31 -28.72 -12.18
N PRO A 233 13.48 -28.10 -12.36
CA PRO A 233 14.75 -28.82 -12.49
C PRO A 233 15.06 -29.78 -11.33
N VAL A 234 14.84 -29.36 -10.09
CA VAL A 234 15.07 -30.22 -8.91
C VAL A 234 14.12 -31.42 -8.91
N ARG A 235 12.84 -31.23 -9.22
CA ARG A 235 11.90 -32.36 -9.37
C ARG A 235 12.30 -33.34 -10.49
N ARG A 236 12.85 -32.83 -11.60
CA ARG A 236 13.36 -33.68 -12.69
C ARG A 236 14.57 -34.49 -12.26
N LEU A 237 15.51 -33.90 -11.52
CA LEU A 237 16.63 -34.63 -10.93
C LEU A 237 16.16 -35.71 -9.96
N LEU A 238 15.22 -35.39 -9.08
CA LEU A 238 14.64 -36.36 -8.14
C LEU A 238 14.02 -37.57 -8.87
N ALA A 239 13.23 -37.30 -9.92
CA ALA A 239 12.65 -38.35 -10.75
C ALA A 239 13.72 -39.17 -11.50
N GLY A 240 14.77 -38.49 -12.01
CA GLY A 240 15.90 -39.14 -12.67
C GLY A 240 16.68 -40.06 -11.73
N THR A 241 16.96 -39.62 -10.51
CA THR A 241 17.63 -40.44 -9.49
C THR A 241 16.79 -41.68 -9.14
N ALA A 242 15.49 -41.52 -8.90
CA ALA A 242 14.60 -42.64 -8.61
C ALA A 242 14.54 -43.67 -9.76
N ALA A 243 14.60 -43.22 -11.02
CA ALA A 243 14.66 -44.11 -12.18
C ALA A 243 15.99 -44.90 -12.22
N VAL A 244 17.11 -44.24 -11.91
CA VAL A 244 18.43 -44.88 -11.86
C VAL A 244 18.51 -45.91 -10.73
N GLU A 245 17.92 -45.63 -9.56
CA GLU A 245 17.80 -46.58 -8.45
C GLU A 245 17.04 -47.86 -8.84
N GLN A 246 16.06 -47.74 -9.74
CA GLN A 246 15.30 -48.87 -10.28
C GLN A 246 16.05 -49.60 -11.43
N GLY A 247 17.31 -49.24 -11.70
CA GLY A 247 18.13 -49.85 -12.74
C GLY A 247 17.97 -49.25 -14.14
N ALA A 248 17.20 -48.17 -14.31
CA ALA A 248 17.02 -47.50 -15.59
C ALA A 248 18.23 -46.61 -15.95
N LEU A 249 19.37 -47.23 -16.27
CA LEU A 249 20.63 -46.54 -16.59
C LEU A 249 20.60 -45.76 -17.91
N ASN A 250 19.54 -45.88 -18.71
CA ASN A 250 19.33 -45.10 -19.94
C ASN A 250 18.71 -43.71 -19.70
N THR A 251 18.44 -43.36 -18.44
CA THR A 251 17.85 -42.08 -18.06
C THR A 251 18.80 -40.90 -18.33
N VAL A 252 18.29 -39.82 -18.93
CA VAL A 252 19.01 -38.56 -19.14
C VAL A 252 18.13 -37.39 -18.71
N VAL A 253 18.65 -36.53 -17.84
CA VAL A 253 17.92 -35.34 -17.35
C VAL A 253 18.35 -34.11 -18.16
N PRO A 254 17.42 -33.33 -18.74
CA PRO A 254 17.78 -32.18 -19.56
C PRO A 254 18.40 -31.05 -18.73
N VAL A 255 19.56 -30.56 -19.14
CA VAL A 255 20.24 -29.40 -18.54
C VAL A 255 19.51 -28.13 -18.98
N THR A 256 18.81 -27.48 -18.06
CA THR A 256 17.92 -26.34 -18.37
C THR A 256 18.40 -25.00 -17.82
N SER A 257 19.44 -24.98 -17.00
CA SER A 257 20.00 -23.77 -16.40
C SER A 257 21.52 -23.73 -16.53
N ARG A 258 22.11 -22.53 -16.40
CA ARG A 258 23.56 -22.28 -16.39
C ARG A 258 24.08 -21.88 -15.00
N ASP A 259 23.47 -22.42 -13.96
CA ASP A 259 23.79 -22.17 -12.54
C ASP A 259 24.14 -23.48 -11.82
N GLU A 260 24.10 -23.49 -10.48
CA GLU A 260 24.41 -24.66 -9.66
C GLU A 260 23.54 -25.88 -10.03
N ILE A 261 22.25 -25.69 -10.35
CA ILE A 261 21.39 -26.82 -10.75
C ILE A 261 21.84 -27.37 -12.10
N GLY A 262 22.21 -26.49 -13.04
CA GLY A 262 22.72 -26.89 -14.34
C GLY A 262 23.99 -27.74 -14.23
N ARG A 263 24.95 -27.27 -13.41
CA ARG A 263 26.17 -28.03 -13.11
C ARG A 263 25.87 -29.37 -12.45
N LEU A 264 24.98 -29.38 -11.46
CA LEU A 264 24.54 -30.62 -10.81
C LEU A 264 23.90 -31.60 -11.80
N THR A 265 23.10 -31.09 -12.75
CA THR A 265 22.47 -31.92 -13.79
C THR A 265 23.50 -32.53 -14.73
N VAL A 266 24.53 -31.77 -15.13
CA VAL A 266 25.65 -32.28 -15.92
C VAL A 266 26.40 -33.39 -15.16
N SER A 267 26.76 -33.13 -13.90
CA SER A 267 27.45 -34.13 -13.06
C SER A 267 26.61 -35.39 -12.86
N PHE A 268 25.29 -35.25 -12.65
CA PHE A 268 24.37 -36.37 -12.55
C PHE A 268 24.36 -37.21 -13.84
N ASN A 269 24.20 -36.59 -15.01
CA ASN A 269 24.19 -37.32 -16.29
C ASN A 269 25.51 -38.04 -16.58
N ASN A 270 26.65 -37.43 -16.21
CA ASN A 270 27.96 -38.06 -16.34
C ASN A 270 28.07 -39.31 -15.44
N MET A 271 27.64 -39.21 -14.18
CA MET A 271 27.60 -40.36 -13.27
C MET A 271 26.73 -41.50 -13.81
N VAL A 272 25.53 -41.20 -14.32
CA VAL A 272 24.65 -42.22 -14.93
C VAL A 272 25.30 -42.87 -16.15
N THR A 273 26.02 -42.10 -16.96
CA THR A 273 26.78 -42.61 -18.11
C THR A 273 27.88 -43.57 -17.65
N GLU A 274 28.65 -43.23 -16.62
CA GLU A 274 29.67 -44.12 -16.06
C GLU A 274 29.07 -45.40 -15.47
N LEU A 275 27.93 -45.30 -14.77
CA LEU A 275 27.21 -46.47 -14.26
C LEU A 275 26.77 -47.40 -15.39
N ARG A 276 26.27 -46.85 -16.50
CA ARG A 276 25.89 -47.62 -17.69
C ARG A 276 27.10 -48.34 -18.30
N VAL A 277 28.23 -47.65 -18.44
CA VAL A 277 29.47 -48.25 -18.95
C VAL A 277 29.94 -49.38 -18.03
N LYS A 278 29.94 -49.18 -16.70
CA LYS A 278 30.30 -50.22 -15.73
C LYS A 278 29.37 -51.43 -15.80
N ALA A 279 28.06 -51.21 -15.96
CA ALA A 279 27.09 -52.29 -16.14
C ALA A 279 27.36 -53.09 -17.43
N GLN A 280 27.64 -52.41 -18.54
CA GLN A 280 27.95 -53.05 -19.83
C GLN A 280 29.28 -53.84 -19.79
N ILE A 281 30.30 -53.33 -19.11
CA ILE A 281 31.55 -54.05 -18.87
C ILE A 281 31.27 -55.32 -18.08
N ARG A 282 30.51 -55.23 -16.97
CA ARG A 282 30.13 -56.39 -16.15
C ARG A 282 29.36 -57.44 -16.95
N GLU A 283 28.42 -57.02 -17.79
CA GLU A 283 27.66 -57.93 -18.66
C GLU A 283 28.56 -58.62 -19.69
N THR A 284 29.49 -57.87 -20.30
CA THR A 284 30.40 -58.41 -21.33
C THR A 284 31.43 -59.38 -20.71
N PHE A 285 32.05 -59.02 -19.58
CA PHE A 285 33.00 -59.89 -18.89
C PHE A 285 32.35 -61.18 -18.38
N GLY A 286 31.10 -61.11 -17.91
CA GLY A 286 30.33 -62.28 -17.47
C GLY A 286 30.05 -63.31 -18.57
N LYS A 287 30.22 -62.95 -19.87
CA LYS A 287 30.12 -63.91 -20.99
C LYS A 287 31.38 -64.75 -21.20
N TYR A 288 32.53 -64.30 -20.69
CA TYR A 288 33.84 -64.95 -20.91
C TYR A 288 34.45 -65.55 -19.65
N VAL A 289 33.95 -65.18 -18.47
CA VAL A 289 34.46 -65.62 -17.16
C VAL A 289 33.28 -66.12 -16.34
N ASP A 290 33.42 -67.29 -15.70
CA ASP A 290 32.37 -67.89 -14.88
C ASP A 290 31.85 -66.86 -13.84
N PRO A 291 30.52 -66.65 -13.73
CA PRO A 291 29.94 -65.67 -12.82
C PRO A 291 30.43 -65.79 -11.36
N ARG A 292 30.82 -67.00 -10.92
CA ARG A 292 31.37 -67.27 -9.59
C ARG A 292 32.75 -66.67 -9.39
N ILE A 293 33.58 -66.60 -10.44
CA ILE A 293 34.89 -65.94 -10.40
C ILE A 293 34.72 -64.42 -10.36
N VAL A 294 33.79 -63.86 -11.14
CA VAL A 294 33.49 -62.42 -11.14
C VAL A 294 32.94 -61.96 -9.79
N ALA A 295 31.96 -62.68 -9.22
CA ALA A 295 31.43 -62.38 -7.89
C ALA A 295 32.52 -62.51 -6.80
N GLY A 296 33.33 -63.57 -6.87
CA GLY A 296 34.44 -63.79 -5.94
C GLY A 296 35.51 -62.69 -5.96
N LEU A 297 35.83 -62.15 -7.14
CA LEU A 297 36.80 -61.05 -7.30
C LEU A 297 36.26 -59.69 -6.81
N ILE A 298 34.95 -59.45 -6.95
CA ILE A 298 34.31 -58.22 -6.45
C ILE A 298 34.23 -58.24 -4.92
N ASP A 299 33.87 -59.38 -4.33
CA ASP A 299 33.72 -59.52 -2.87
C ASP A 299 35.07 -59.71 -2.14
N ARG A 300 36.09 -60.23 -2.83
CA ARG A 300 37.44 -60.46 -2.28
C ARG A 300 38.51 -60.06 -3.31
N PRO A 301 38.89 -58.77 -3.36
CA PRO A 301 39.90 -58.27 -4.28
C PRO A 301 41.25 -58.98 -4.13
N GLU A 302 41.56 -59.54 -2.96
CA GLU A 302 42.78 -60.29 -2.70
C GLU A 302 42.90 -61.60 -3.51
N LEU A 303 41.79 -62.14 -4.03
CA LEU A 303 41.82 -63.31 -4.92
C LEU A 303 42.37 -63.00 -6.32
N ALA A 304 42.54 -61.71 -6.64
CA ALA A 304 43.24 -61.25 -7.85
C ALA A 304 44.77 -61.32 -7.71
N ASP A 305 45.29 -61.67 -6.54
CA ASP A 305 46.72 -61.78 -6.30
C ASP A 305 47.34 -62.87 -7.20
N PRO A 306 48.32 -62.54 -8.08
CA PRO A 306 48.88 -63.46 -9.06
C PRO A 306 49.69 -64.63 -8.45
N GLY A 307 49.81 -64.72 -7.12
CA GLY A 307 50.57 -65.75 -6.43
C GLY A 307 50.09 -67.19 -6.64
N GLY A 308 48.85 -67.38 -7.12
CA GLY A 308 48.27 -68.70 -7.39
C GLY A 308 48.00 -69.50 -6.09
N SER A 309 47.11 -70.49 -6.16
CA SER A 309 46.86 -71.39 -5.03
C SER A 309 46.90 -72.84 -5.47
N ARG A 310 47.55 -73.70 -4.67
CA ARG A 310 47.54 -75.14 -4.90
C ARG A 310 46.23 -75.71 -4.38
N ARG A 311 45.42 -76.26 -5.27
CA ARG A 311 44.13 -76.88 -4.96
C ARG A 311 44.06 -78.26 -5.58
N GLU A 312 43.43 -79.20 -4.88
CA GLU A 312 43.07 -80.49 -5.45
C GLU A 312 41.88 -80.28 -6.39
N MET A 313 42.05 -80.65 -7.66
CA MET A 313 41.10 -80.36 -8.74
C MET A 313 40.90 -81.63 -9.56
N THR A 314 39.65 -81.94 -9.88
CA THR A 314 39.32 -82.98 -10.86
C THR A 314 39.21 -82.30 -12.22
N ILE A 315 40.04 -82.73 -13.18
CA ILE A 315 40.05 -82.17 -14.54
C ILE A 315 39.32 -83.14 -15.47
N LEU A 316 38.35 -82.63 -16.22
CA LEU A 316 37.70 -83.36 -17.31
C LEU A 316 38.28 -82.87 -18.63
N PHE A 317 38.87 -83.78 -19.40
CA PHE A 317 39.17 -83.55 -20.82
C PHE A 317 38.05 -84.17 -21.64
N CYS A 318 37.38 -83.34 -22.44
CA CYS A 318 36.43 -83.78 -23.45
C CYS A 318 36.96 -83.28 -24.80
N ASP A 319 37.17 -84.21 -25.72
CA ASP A 319 37.53 -83.91 -27.10
C ASP A 319 36.44 -84.48 -28.01
N MET A 320 36.24 -83.85 -29.16
CA MET A 320 35.25 -84.26 -30.13
C MET A 320 35.91 -85.09 -31.22
N GLN A 321 35.40 -86.29 -31.43
CA GLN A 321 35.95 -87.18 -32.45
C GLN A 321 35.89 -86.52 -33.83
N ASN A 322 37.01 -86.56 -34.55
CA ASN A 322 37.17 -85.99 -35.90
C ASN A 322 36.93 -84.47 -36.03
N PHE A 323 37.10 -83.70 -34.94
CA PHE A 323 36.94 -82.24 -34.97
C PHE A 323 37.72 -81.55 -36.10
N THR A 324 39.02 -81.86 -36.21
CA THR A 324 39.91 -81.23 -37.19
C THR A 324 39.37 -81.38 -38.62
N GLY A 325 38.97 -82.60 -39.00
CA GLY A 325 38.52 -82.90 -40.35
C GLY A 325 37.29 -82.10 -40.78
N PHE A 326 36.26 -82.00 -39.94
CA PHE A 326 35.06 -81.25 -40.33
C PHE A 326 35.23 -79.74 -40.17
N SER A 327 36.10 -79.28 -39.26
CA SER A 327 36.35 -77.85 -39.05
C SER A 327 37.06 -77.19 -40.25
N GLU A 328 37.91 -77.92 -40.96
CA GLU A 328 38.63 -77.44 -42.16
C GLU A 328 37.71 -77.30 -43.38
N GLU A 329 36.61 -78.05 -43.43
CA GLU A 329 35.63 -78.02 -44.53
C GLU A 329 34.47 -77.04 -44.29
N MET A 330 34.36 -76.48 -43.09
CA MET A 330 33.26 -75.60 -42.68
C MET A 330 33.66 -74.13 -42.66
N THR A 331 32.67 -73.26 -42.90
CA THR A 331 32.86 -71.83 -42.59
C THR A 331 32.87 -71.61 -41.07
N PRO A 332 33.56 -70.57 -40.58
CA PRO A 332 33.60 -70.27 -39.15
C PRO A 332 32.22 -70.15 -38.48
N ALA A 333 31.23 -69.60 -39.19
CA ALA A 333 29.86 -69.46 -38.66
C ALA A 333 29.14 -70.82 -38.52
N ALA A 334 29.33 -71.73 -39.49
CA ALA A 334 28.76 -73.07 -39.45
C ALA A 334 29.39 -73.89 -38.31
N LEU A 335 30.71 -73.81 -38.16
CA LEU A 335 31.45 -74.48 -37.09
C LEU A 335 30.99 -74.04 -35.69
N VAL A 336 30.83 -72.72 -35.47
CA VAL A 336 30.32 -72.17 -34.19
C VAL A 336 28.90 -72.67 -33.90
N THR A 337 28.06 -72.82 -34.92
CA THR A 337 26.69 -73.34 -34.75
C THR A 337 26.69 -74.81 -34.31
N VAL A 338 27.60 -75.63 -34.85
CA VAL A 338 27.78 -77.03 -34.43
C VAL A 338 28.31 -77.08 -33.00
N MET A 339 29.29 -76.23 -32.65
CA MET A 339 29.86 -76.16 -31.29
C MET A 339 28.85 -75.73 -30.24
N ASN A 340 28.03 -74.73 -30.50
CA ASN A 340 27.02 -74.27 -29.54
C ASN A 340 25.87 -75.29 -29.33
N ARG A 341 25.74 -76.30 -30.19
CA ARG A 341 24.73 -77.36 -30.08
C ARG A 341 25.23 -78.59 -29.31
N TYR A 342 26.54 -78.78 -29.24
CA TYR A 342 27.21 -79.91 -28.58
C TYR A 342 27.42 -79.62 -27.08
#